data_AF-A0A1I6TF68-F1
#
_entry.id   AF-A0A1I6TF68-F1
#
_cell.length_a   1.000
_cell.length_b   1.000
_cell.length_c   1.000
_cell.angle_alpha   90.00
_cell.angle_beta   90.00
_cell.angle_gamma   90.00
#
_symmetry.space_group_name_H-M   'P 1'
#
loop_
_entity.id
_entity.type
_entity.pdbx_description
1 polymer ?
#
loop_
_entity_poly.entity_id
_entity_poly.type
_entity_poly.pdbx_seq_one_letter_code
_entity_poly.pdbx_strand_id
1 'polypeptide(L)'
;MVDPLSLAAITAAVSAAAGALGTEAGTRSWAVLTRLGRRALGRADDPEPEPDAEPGPEPGGRPDDTAVSQLAAVVYARAVQDAAFAAELRAWMRESEAARGAGGGVTVTNVVKGNARVENLIQANEVTWHSGR
;
A
#
# COMPACT_ATOMS: atom_id res chain seq x y z
N MET A 1 -10.21 20.81 -0.83
CA MET A 1 -10.40 19.49 -1.48
C MET A 1 -9.05 19.09 -2.04
N VAL A 2 -8.45 18.00 -1.55
CA VAL A 2 -7.15 17.52 -2.07
C VAL A 2 -7.41 16.93 -3.45
N ASP A 3 -6.57 17.26 -4.44
CA ASP A 3 -6.65 16.61 -5.74
C ASP A 3 -6.36 15.11 -5.55
N PRO A 4 -7.29 14.21 -5.95
CA PRO A 4 -7.11 12.77 -5.81
C PRO A 4 -5.89 12.24 -6.57
N LEU A 5 -5.35 12.97 -7.55
CA LEU A 5 -4.10 12.62 -8.22
C LEU A 5 -2.89 13.45 -7.76
N SER A 6 -3.00 14.20 -6.67
CA SER A 6 -1.82 14.82 -6.07
C SER A 6 -0.83 13.74 -5.60
N LEU A 7 0.47 14.07 -5.68
CA LEU A 7 1.53 13.18 -5.18
C LEU A 7 1.26 12.76 -3.72
N ALA A 8 0.78 13.67 -2.88
CA ALA A 8 0.44 13.38 -1.49
C ALA A 8 -0.69 12.34 -1.36
N ALA A 9 -1.75 12.44 -2.17
CA ALA A 9 -2.85 11.49 -2.17
C ALA A 9 -2.40 10.10 -2.66
N ILE A 10 -1.55 10.07 -3.70
CA ILE A 10 -0.99 8.82 -4.24
C ILE A 10 -0.07 8.16 -3.20
N THR A 11 0.85 8.92 -2.59
CA THR A 11 1.72 8.39 -1.53
C THR A 11 0.91 7.82 -0.37
N ALA A 12 -0.13 8.51 0.09
CA ALA A 12 -1.01 8.01 1.14
C ALA A 12 -1.71 6.70 0.75
N ALA A 13 -2.19 6.58 -0.49
CA ALA A 13 -2.82 5.37 -1.00
C ALA A 13 -1.82 4.20 -1.13
N VAL A 14 -0.60 4.46 -1.62
CA VAL A 14 0.47 3.44 -1.71
C VAL A 14 0.88 2.98 -0.32
N SER A 15 1.10 3.90 0.63
CA SER A 15 1.40 3.57 2.03
C SER A 15 0.29 2.75 2.68
N ALA A 16 -0.98 3.06 2.39
CA ALA A 16 -2.11 2.32 2.92
C ALA A 16 -2.18 0.89 2.35
N ALA A 17 -1.92 0.72 1.05
CA ALA A 17 -1.85 -0.60 0.42
C ALA A 17 -0.67 -1.42 0.97
N ALA A 18 0.51 -0.80 1.12
CA ALA A 18 1.69 -1.42 1.74
C ALA A 18 1.44 -1.80 3.21
N GLY A 19 0.74 -0.96 3.97
CA GLY A 19 0.40 -1.23 5.37
C GLY A 19 -0.65 -2.32 5.57
N ALA A 20 -1.40 -2.66 4.51
CA ALA A 20 -2.39 -3.74 4.50
C ALA A 20 -1.81 -5.09 4.03
N LEU A 21 -0.52 -5.14 3.67
CA LEU A 21 0.20 -6.38 3.40
C LEU A 21 0.16 -7.26 4.64
N GLY A 22 -0.48 -8.42 4.53
CA GLY A 22 -0.88 -9.27 5.67
C GLY A 22 -2.38 -9.57 5.70
N THR A 23 -3.17 -8.85 4.89
CA THR A 23 -4.57 -9.21 4.58
C THR A 23 -4.68 -9.61 3.11
N GLU A 24 -5.60 -10.54 2.77
CA GLU A 24 -5.83 -10.91 1.37
C GLU A 24 -6.21 -9.70 0.50
N ALA A 25 -7.04 -8.81 1.03
CA ALA A 25 -7.45 -7.58 0.37
C ALA A 25 -6.27 -6.62 0.12
N GLY A 26 -5.38 -6.46 1.10
CA GLY A 26 -4.17 -5.65 0.97
C GLY A 26 -3.15 -6.23 -0.02
N THR A 27 -2.91 -7.54 0.04
CA THR A 27 -2.03 -8.23 -0.92
C THR A 27 -2.56 -8.09 -2.36
N ARG A 28 -3.87 -8.27 -2.56
CA ARG A 28 -4.51 -8.07 -3.88
C ARG A 28 -4.40 -6.63 -4.36
N SER A 29 -4.69 -5.65 -3.49
CA SER A 29 -4.58 -4.23 -3.84
C SER A 29 -3.14 -3.82 -4.19
N TRP A 30 -2.15 -4.34 -3.44
CA TRP A 30 -0.73 -4.13 -3.70
C TRP A 30 -0.26 -4.77 -5.02
N ALA A 31 -0.73 -5.97 -5.35
CA ALA A 31 -0.43 -6.63 -6.61
C ALA A 31 -0.93 -5.80 -7.82
N VAL A 32 -2.14 -5.25 -7.73
CA VAL A 32 -2.69 -4.36 -8.77
C VAL A 32 -1.86 -3.08 -8.91
N LEU A 33 -1.48 -2.46 -7.80
CA LEU A 33 -0.67 -1.23 -7.79
C LEU A 33 0.73 -1.46 -8.38
N THR A 34 1.39 -2.55 -8.02
CA THR A 34 2.72 -2.87 -8.56
C THR A 34 2.65 -3.19 -10.05
N ARG A 35 1.58 -3.83 -10.55
CA ARG A 35 1.33 -4.01 -11.98
C ARG A 35 1.17 -2.66 -12.70
N LEU A 36 0.40 -1.73 -12.14
CA LEU A 36 0.28 -0.37 -12.67
C LEU A 36 1.65 0.35 -12.69
N GLY A 37 2.45 0.23 -11.62
CA GLY A 37 3.80 0.79 -11.56
C GLY A 37 4.75 0.21 -12.61
N ARG A 38 4.71 -1.11 -12.85
CA ARG A 38 5.51 -1.75 -13.90
C ARG A 38 5.11 -1.28 -15.30
N ARG A 39 3.81 -1.17 -15.56
CA ARG A 39 3.28 -0.63 -16.82
C ARG A 39 3.70 0.82 -17.03
N ALA A 40 3.70 1.64 -15.97
CA ALA A 40 4.16 3.03 -16.02
C ALA A 40 5.64 3.17 -16.40
N LEU A 41 6.48 2.19 -16.03
CA LEU A 41 7.90 2.14 -16.36
C LEU A 41 8.19 1.60 -17.78
N GLY A 42 7.16 1.34 -18.59
CA GLY A 42 7.36 0.86 -19.97
C GLY A 42 7.68 -0.63 -20.09
N ARG A 43 7.53 -1.43 -19.03
CA ARG A 43 7.35 -2.88 -19.16
C ARG A 43 5.91 -3.16 -19.59
N ALA A 44 5.60 -2.80 -20.83
CA ALA A 44 4.42 -3.32 -21.51
C ALA A 44 4.77 -4.74 -22.01
N ASP A 45 3.87 -5.69 -21.79
CA ASP A 45 3.95 -7.10 -22.19
C ASP A 45 4.85 -8.01 -21.33
N ASP A 46 4.50 -8.18 -20.06
CA ASP A 46 4.51 -9.55 -19.53
C ASP A 46 3.08 -10.09 -19.67
N PRO A 47 2.88 -11.24 -20.35
CA PRO A 47 1.58 -11.92 -20.39
C PRO A 47 1.10 -12.21 -18.96
N GLU A 48 -0.22 -12.37 -18.79
CA GLU A 48 -0.82 -12.76 -17.51
C GLU A 48 0.07 -13.76 -16.76
N PRO A 49 0.36 -13.56 -15.46
CA PRO A 49 0.96 -14.65 -14.73
C PRO A 49 -0.03 -15.80 -14.79
N GLU A 50 0.36 -16.87 -15.49
CA GLU A 50 -0.21 -18.19 -15.23
C GLU A 50 -0.25 -18.37 -13.71
N PRO A 51 -1.28 -19.05 -13.16
CA PRO A 51 -1.42 -19.24 -11.72
C PRO A 51 -0.21 -19.93 -11.06
N ASP A 52 0.77 -20.40 -11.84
CA ASP A 52 2.01 -21.06 -11.41
C ASP A 52 3.32 -20.31 -11.75
N ALA A 53 3.28 -19.02 -12.11
CA ALA A 53 4.51 -18.24 -12.25
C ALA A 53 5.18 -18.08 -10.87
N GLU A 54 6.35 -18.70 -10.71
CA GLU A 54 7.17 -18.68 -9.49
C GLU A 54 7.18 -17.27 -8.86
N PRO A 55 7.00 -17.17 -7.53
CA PRO A 55 6.96 -15.89 -6.86
C PRO A 55 8.31 -15.21 -7.01
N GLY A 56 8.41 -14.29 -7.97
CA GLY A 56 9.44 -13.25 -7.96
C GLY A 56 9.51 -12.65 -6.56
N PRO A 57 10.72 -12.29 -6.11
CA PRO A 57 11.18 -12.36 -4.72
C PRO A 57 10.05 -12.12 -3.74
N GLU A 58 9.68 -13.17 -2.99
CA GLU A 58 8.64 -13.12 -1.98
C GLU A 58 8.72 -11.77 -1.23
N PRO A 59 7.69 -10.92 -1.27
CA PRO A 59 7.67 -9.75 -0.43
C PRO A 59 7.29 -10.23 0.97
N GLY A 60 8.19 -10.96 1.62
CA GLY A 60 8.06 -11.38 3.02
C GLY A 60 8.15 -10.20 4.00
N GLY A 61 8.23 -8.96 3.50
CA GLY A 61 8.30 -7.76 4.31
C GLY A 61 7.54 -6.60 3.66
N ARG A 62 6.90 -5.80 4.51
CA ARG A 62 6.37 -4.48 4.15
C ARG A 62 7.48 -3.66 3.47
N PRO A 63 7.24 -3.04 2.30
CA PRO A 63 8.22 -2.17 1.66
C PRO A 63 8.55 -0.99 2.59
N ASP A 64 9.82 -0.56 2.58
CA ASP A 64 10.22 0.61 3.34
C ASP A 64 9.62 1.91 2.78
N ASP A 65 9.65 2.97 3.59
CA ASP A 65 9.06 4.26 3.22
C ASP A 65 9.73 4.90 1.99
N THR A 66 10.99 4.54 1.71
CA THR A 66 11.73 5.01 0.54
C THR A 66 11.17 4.37 -0.73
N ALA A 67 10.97 3.06 -0.72
CA ALA A 67 10.39 2.30 -1.82
C ALA A 67 8.95 2.75 -2.11
N VAL A 68 8.16 3.01 -1.07
CA VAL A 68 6.80 3.57 -1.20
C VAL A 68 6.82 4.95 -1.87
N SER A 69 7.73 5.82 -1.44
CA SER A 69 7.86 7.18 -1.98
C SER A 69 8.32 7.17 -3.44
N GLN A 70 9.26 6.29 -3.80
CA GLN A 70 9.73 6.13 -5.18
C GLN A 70 8.62 5.60 -6.09
N LEU A 71 7.86 4.58 -5.64
CA LEU A 71 6.73 4.06 -6.40
C LEU A 71 5.65 5.13 -6.62
N ALA A 72 5.31 5.89 -5.58
CA ALA A 72 4.34 6.98 -5.69
C ALA A 72 4.78 8.06 -6.68
N ALA A 73 6.07 8.44 -6.68
CA ALA A 73 6.61 9.42 -7.61
C ALA A 73 6.54 8.93 -9.08
N VAL A 74 6.87 7.67 -9.34
CA VAL A 74 6.78 7.07 -10.69
C VAL A 74 5.34 7.04 -11.18
N VAL A 75 4.41 6.57 -10.34
CA VAL A 75 2.99 6.50 -10.66
C VAL A 75 2.40 7.88 -10.91
N TYR A 76 2.76 8.87 -10.09
CA TYR A 76 2.35 10.26 -10.28
C TYR A 76 2.88 10.83 -11.61
N ALA A 77 4.18 10.68 -11.89
CA ALA A 77 4.80 11.16 -13.12
C ALA A 77 4.12 10.58 -14.36
N ARG A 78 3.73 9.30 -14.33
CA ARG A 78 2.98 8.68 -15.42
C ARG A 78 1.54 9.20 -15.52
N ALA A 79 0.84 9.35 -14.40
CA ALA A 79 -0.53 9.87 -14.39
C ALA A 79 -0.64 11.31 -14.94
N VAL A 80 0.42 12.11 -14.82
CA VAL A 80 0.48 13.44 -15.44
C VAL A 80 0.61 13.37 -16.96
N GLN A 81 1.27 12.33 -17.49
CA GLN A 81 1.56 12.20 -18.92
C GLN A 81 0.51 11.36 -19.68
N ASP A 82 -0.22 10.49 -18.99
CA ASP A 82 -1.14 9.51 -19.58
C ASP A 82 -2.52 9.58 -18.90
N ALA A 83 -3.49 10.15 -19.61
CA ALA A 83 -4.84 10.33 -19.11
C ALA A 83 -5.60 9.00 -18.91
N ALA A 84 -5.28 7.96 -19.69
CA ALA A 84 -5.89 6.63 -19.53
C ALA A 84 -5.35 5.96 -18.26
N PHE A 85 -4.03 6.02 -18.05
CA PHE A 85 -3.40 5.57 -16.80
C PHE A 85 -3.96 6.32 -15.58
N ALA A 86 -4.14 7.64 -15.69
CA ALA A 86 -4.75 8.44 -14.64
C ALA A 86 -6.20 8.02 -14.31
N ALA A 87 -6.97 7.55 -15.30
CA ALA A 87 -8.31 7.03 -15.06
C ALA A 87 -8.29 5.67 -14.34
N GLU A 88 -7.40 4.76 -14.76
CA GLU A 88 -7.18 3.46 -14.11
C GLU A 88 -6.73 3.65 -12.65
N LEU A 89 -5.77 4.54 -12.40
CA LEU A 89 -5.28 4.85 -11.06
C LEU A 89 -6.39 5.40 -10.15
N ARG A 90 -7.23 6.31 -10.66
CA ARG A 90 -8.40 6.81 -9.90
C ARG A 90 -9.40 5.70 -9.58
N ALA A 91 -9.63 4.77 -10.50
CA ALA A 91 -10.51 3.63 -10.26
C ALA A 91 -9.96 2.73 -9.15
N TRP A 92 -8.68 2.38 -9.22
CA TRP A 92 -7.99 1.61 -8.18
C TRP A 92 -8.03 2.31 -6.81
N MET A 93 -7.82 3.63 -6.75
CA MET A 93 -7.86 4.38 -5.49
C MET A 93 -9.25 4.29 -4.83
N ARG A 94 -10.32 4.46 -5.62
CA ARG A 94 -11.71 4.34 -5.11
C ARG A 94 -12.02 2.93 -4.63
N GLU A 95 -11.60 1.91 -5.38
CA GLU A 95 -11.81 0.51 -5.01
C GLU A 95 -11.03 0.14 -3.74
N SER A 96 -9.79 0.59 -3.63
CA SER A 96 -8.94 0.36 -2.45
C SER A 96 -9.46 1.09 -1.22
N GLU A 97 -9.99 2.30 -1.38
CA GLU A 97 -10.65 3.04 -0.31
C GLU A 97 -11.96 2.37 0.12
N ALA A 98 -12.79 1.92 -0.83
CA ALA A 98 -14.00 1.17 -0.54
C ALA A 98 -13.71 -0.16 0.17
N ALA A 99 -12.66 -0.89 -0.24
CA ALA A 99 -12.22 -2.12 0.42
C ALA A 99 -11.73 -1.85 1.86
N ARG A 100 -11.03 -0.74 2.10
CA ARG A 100 -10.63 -0.30 3.45
C ARG A 100 -11.81 0.17 4.32
N GLY A 101 -12.79 0.84 3.71
CA GLY A 101 -14.00 1.32 4.37
C GLY A 101 -14.96 0.19 4.72
N ALA A 102 -15.08 -0.81 3.86
CA ALA A 102 -15.86 -2.03 4.11
C ALA A 102 -15.17 -3.00 5.09
N GLY A 103 -13.83 -2.95 5.16
CA GLY A 103 -13.02 -3.79 6.03
C GLY A 103 -12.70 -3.23 7.42
N GLY A 104 -13.29 -2.09 7.82
CA GLY A 104 -13.07 -1.52 9.15
C GLY A 104 -11.59 -1.29 9.47
N GLY A 105 -10.88 -0.50 8.66
CA GLY A 105 -9.47 -0.20 8.90
C GLY A 105 -9.23 0.46 10.26
N VAL A 106 -8.77 -0.33 11.25
CA VAL A 106 -8.42 0.16 12.58
C VAL A 106 -7.22 1.09 12.46
N THR A 107 -7.45 2.38 12.68
CA THR A 107 -6.38 3.36 12.83
C THR A 107 -5.95 3.37 14.29
N VAL A 108 -4.82 2.74 14.60
CA VAL A 108 -4.23 2.79 15.95
C VAL A 108 -3.35 4.02 16.04
N THR A 109 -3.78 5.03 16.79
CA THR A 109 -2.98 6.22 17.10
C THR A 109 -2.69 6.26 18.59
N ASN A 110 -1.42 6.03 18.95
CA ASN A 110 -0.95 6.22 20.32
C ASN A 110 -0.33 7.61 20.48
N VAL A 111 -0.74 8.33 21.51
CA VAL A 111 -0.20 9.64 21.86
C VAL A 111 0.42 9.54 23.25
N VAL A 112 1.74 9.42 23.32
CA VAL A 112 2.50 9.47 24.58
C VAL A 112 2.85 10.92 24.87
N LYS A 113 2.40 11.46 26.01
CA LYS A 113 2.58 12.87 26.41
C LYS A 113 3.08 13.00 27.85
N GLY A 114 3.68 14.16 28.17
CA GLY A 114 4.19 14.49 29.51
C GLY A 114 5.57 13.88 29.80
N ASN A 115 5.85 13.55 31.07
CA ASN A 115 7.11 12.94 31.53
C ASN A 115 7.08 11.41 31.50
N ALA A 116 6.46 10.82 30.46
CA ALA A 116 6.30 9.36 30.39
C ALA A 116 7.66 8.66 30.28
N ARG A 117 7.92 7.71 31.18
CA ARG A 117 9.06 6.77 31.09
C ARG A 117 8.51 5.41 30.68
N VAL A 118 8.71 5.05 29.42
CA VAL A 118 8.24 3.79 28.85
C VAL A 118 9.44 2.90 28.62
N GLU A 119 9.43 1.70 29.23
CA GLU A 119 10.47 0.70 29.01
C GLU A 119 10.24 -0.06 27.70
N ASN A 120 8.99 -0.47 27.42
CA ASN A 120 8.59 -1.07 26.16
C ASN A 120 7.21 -0.56 25.72
N LEU A 121 7.10 -0.11 24.46
CA LEU A 121 5.84 0.31 23.84
C LEU A 121 5.48 -0.68 22.74
N ILE A 122 4.37 -1.41 22.92
CA ILE A 122 3.86 -2.34 21.90
C ILE A 122 2.63 -1.73 21.27
N GLN A 123 2.66 -1.57 19.94
CA GLN A 123 1.53 -1.12 19.15
C GLN A 123 1.19 -2.17 18.08
N ALA A 124 -0.03 -2.71 18.14
CA ALA A 124 -0.53 -3.65 17.15
C ALA A 124 -2.06 -3.57 17.07
N ASN A 125 -2.61 -4.01 15.93
CA ASN A 125 -4.06 -4.16 15.74
C ASN A 125 -4.61 -5.34 16.58
N GLU A 126 -3.87 -6.44 16.65
CA GLU A 126 -4.16 -7.61 17.47
C GLU A 126 -2.86 -8.10 18.13
N VAL A 127 -2.94 -8.54 19.38
CA VAL A 127 -1.79 -9.08 20.14
C VAL A 127 -2.18 -10.42 20.74
N THR A 128 -1.52 -11.48 20.30
CA THR A 128 -1.61 -12.81 20.93
C THR A 128 -0.37 -13.03 21.77
N TRP A 129 -0.54 -13.04 23.09
CA TRP A 129 0.55 -13.27 24.03
C TRP A 129 0.60 -14.73 24.44
N HIS A 130 1.75 -15.37 24.26
CA HIS A 130 2.02 -16.71 24.77
C HIS A 130 2.94 -16.60 25.99
N SER A 131 2.36 -16.72 27.20
CA SER A 131 3.15 -16.81 28.41
C SER A 131 3.78 -18.19 28.50
N GLY A 132 5.06 -18.32 28.11
CA GLY A 132 5.86 -19.50 28.41
C GLY A 132 6.11 -19.59 29.92
N ARG A 133 5.82 -20.75 30.50
CA ARG A 133 6.22 -21.13 31.87
C ARG A 133 7.64 -21.69 31.87
#